data_AF-X0TZ86-F1
#
_entry.id   AF-X0TZ86-F1
#
_cell.length_a   1.000
_cell.length_b   1.000
_cell.length_c   1.000
_cell.angle_alpha   90.00
_cell.angle_beta   90.00
_cell.angle_gamma   90.00
#
_symmetry.space_group_name_H-M   'P 1'
#
loop_
_entity.id
_entity.type
_entity.pdbx_description
1 polymer ?
#
loop_
_entity_poly.entity_id
_entity_poly.type
_entity_poly.pdbx_seq_one_letter_code
_entity_poly.pdbx_strand_id
1 'polypeptide(L)'
;DNNGVGFDEWQLQDPKGWTAIFFPMINLFPDRWAIFIWTAFGRNHAQEMSERRADDPRWVVEALPAYDSSAGKASGLLTPEQLEIAKVEMPDALYKQEYGCENIAEEEMCLINSAMIEDLNLIKWSELP
;
A
#
# COMPACT_ATOMS: atom_id res chain seq x y z
N ASP A 1 -16.16 10.42 -23.54
CA ASP A 1 -16.21 11.33 -22.38
C ASP A 1 -15.15 10.95 -21.37
N ASN A 2 -14.13 11.81 -21.19
CA ASN A 2 -13.02 11.61 -20.24
C ASN A 2 -13.27 12.44 -18.98
N ASN A 3 -14.29 12.07 -18.20
CA ASN A 3 -14.66 12.80 -16.96
C ASN A 3 -13.98 12.23 -15.70
N GLY A 4 -12.97 11.38 -15.85
CA GLY A 4 -12.27 10.80 -14.72
C GLY A 4 -10.77 10.65 -14.90
N VAL A 5 -10.11 10.31 -13.79
CA VAL A 5 -8.68 10.09 -13.71
C VAL A 5 -8.41 8.77 -12.97
N GLY A 6 -7.44 8.01 -13.46
CA GLY A 6 -6.93 6.81 -12.80
C GLY A 6 -5.49 7.00 -12.36
N PHE A 7 -5.22 6.63 -11.11
CA PHE A 7 -3.89 6.55 -10.55
C PHE A 7 -3.56 5.09 -10.30
N ASP A 8 -2.61 4.58 -11.07
CA ASP A 8 -2.03 3.26 -10.87
C ASP A 8 -0.77 3.39 -10.02
N GLU A 9 -0.56 2.44 -9.11
CA GLU A 9 0.49 2.49 -8.10
C GLU A 9 0.53 3.82 -7.32
N TRP A 10 -0.63 4.25 -6.82
CA TRP A 10 -0.78 5.54 -6.12
C TRP A 10 0.23 5.73 -5.00
N GLN A 11 0.57 4.67 -4.25
CA GLN A 11 1.53 4.69 -3.15
C GLN A 11 2.93 5.17 -3.55
N LEU A 12 3.33 5.03 -4.82
CA LEU A 12 4.62 5.47 -5.35
C LEU A 12 4.59 6.87 -5.98
N GLN A 13 3.41 7.46 -6.18
CA GLN A 13 3.27 8.75 -6.83
C GLN A 13 3.46 9.92 -5.87
N ASP A 14 3.72 11.13 -6.41
CA ASP A 14 3.74 12.34 -5.58
C ASP A 14 2.30 12.76 -5.21
N PRO A 15 1.92 12.74 -3.91
CA PRO A 15 0.58 13.09 -3.47
C PRO A 15 0.15 14.52 -3.86
N LYS A 16 1.12 15.41 -4.13
CA LYS A 16 0.85 16.78 -4.56
C LYS A 16 0.11 16.83 -5.88
N GLY A 17 0.34 15.89 -6.79
CA GLY A 17 -0.37 15.81 -8.07
C GLY A 17 -1.87 15.76 -7.86
N TRP A 18 -2.33 14.91 -6.95
CA TRP A 18 -3.73 14.85 -6.55
C TRP A 18 -4.20 16.18 -5.96
N THR A 19 -3.56 16.68 -4.91
CA THR A 19 -4.07 17.85 -4.17
C THR A 19 -4.03 19.17 -4.97
N ALA A 20 -3.01 19.36 -5.82
CA ALA A 20 -2.78 20.62 -6.51
C ALA A 20 -3.49 20.71 -7.87
N ILE A 21 -3.73 19.57 -8.53
CA ILE A 21 -4.21 19.54 -9.91
C ILE A 21 -5.56 18.81 -9.99
N PHE A 22 -5.58 17.52 -9.63
CA PHE A 22 -6.72 16.67 -9.93
C PHE A 22 -7.89 16.88 -8.96
N PHE A 23 -7.63 17.04 -7.66
CA PHE A 23 -8.68 17.24 -6.66
C PHE A 23 -9.54 18.49 -6.96
N PRO A 24 -8.98 19.69 -7.24
CA PRO A 24 -9.77 20.83 -7.70
C PRO A 24 -10.57 20.51 -8.97
N MET A 25 -9.93 19.86 -9.96
CA MET A 25 -10.55 19.54 -11.25
C MET A 25 -11.73 18.58 -11.13
N ILE A 26 -11.65 17.58 -10.25
CA ILE A 26 -12.74 16.62 -10.01
C ILE A 26 -13.91 17.32 -9.30
N ASN A 27 -13.65 18.19 -8.33
CA ASN A 27 -14.72 18.87 -7.58
C ASN A 27 -15.46 19.96 -8.37
N LEU A 28 -14.99 20.35 -9.56
CA LEU A 28 -15.67 21.35 -10.39
C LEU A 28 -17.01 20.87 -10.96
N PHE A 29 -17.19 19.57 -11.15
CA PHE A 29 -18.40 19.00 -11.74
C PHE A 29 -18.82 17.71 -11.02
N PRO A 30 -20.12 17.52 -10.75
CA PRO A 30 -20.62 16.42 -9.90
C PRO A 30 -20.49 15.03 -10.54
N ASP A 31 -20.30 14.94 -11.85
CA ASP A 31 -20.22 13.69 -12.61
C ASP A 31 -18.78 13.19 -12.83
N ARG A 32 -17.80 13.85 -12.18
CA ARG A 32 -16.39 13.47 -12.29
C ARG A 32 -15.99 12.48 -11.21
N TRP A 33 -15.06 11.60 -11.58
CA TRP A 33 -14.61 10.50 -10.71
C TRP A 33 -13.09 10.34 -10.72
N ALA A 34 -12.57 9.74 -9.66
CA ALA A 34 -11.17 9.35 -9.58
C ALA A 34 -11.07 7.93 -9.01
N ILE A 35 -10.16 7.13 -9.56
CA ILE A 35 -9.81 5.80 -9.04
C ILE A 35 -8.34 5.79 -8.64
N PHE A 36 -8.05 5.16 -7.51
CA PHE A 36 -6.72 4.99 -6.97
C PHE A 36 -6.53 3.50 -6.74
N ILE A 37 -5.54 2.93 -7.42
CA ILE A 37 -5.16 1.54 -7.28
C ILE A 37 -3.74 1.53 -6.74
N TRP A 38 -3.49 0.70 -5.74
CA TRP A 38 -2.17 0.54 -5.16
C TRP A 38 -2.04 -0.82 -4.50
N THR A 39 -0.83 -1.32 -4.43
CA THR A 39 -0.46 -2.39 -3.49
C THR A 39 -0.04 -1.77 -2.15
N ALA A 40 -0.38 -2.45 -1.04
CA ALA A 40 0.11 -2.09 0.29
C ALA A 40 1.64 -1.90 0.27
N PHE A 41 2.16 -0.86 0.94
CA PHE A 41 3.60 -0.59 0.95
C PHE A 41 3.97 0.20 2.20
N GLY A 42 4.00 -0.49 3.34
CA GLY A 42 4.11 0.17 4.63
C GLY A 42 3.07 1.28 4.84
N ARG A 43 3.35 2.14 5.82
CA ARG A 43 2.50 3.32 6.07
C ARG A 43 2.90 4.46 5.12
N ASN A 44 2.00 4.81 4.21
CA ASN A 44 2.21 5.83 3.20
C ASN A 44 0.92 6.64 2.93
N HIS A 45 1.00 7.60 2.01
CA HIS A 45 -0.10 8.51 1.71
C HIS A 45 -1.32 7.84 1.04
N ALA A 46 -1.15 6.73 0.33
CA ALA A 46 -2.25 5.95 -0.23
C ALA A 46 -3.04 5.25 0.88
N GLN A 47 -2.34 4.61 1.81
CA GLN A 47 -2.94 4.00 3.00
C GLN A 47 -3.66 5.05 3.86
N GLU A 48 -3.03 6.20 4.12
CA GLU A 48 -3.69 7.27 4.87
C GLU A 48 -4.91 7.84 4.14
N MET A 49 -4.90 7.84 2.80
CA MET A 49 -6.04 8.29 2.02
C MET A 49 -7.21 7.31 2.11
N SER A 50 -6.96 6.00 2.01
CA SER A 50 -8.01 4.99 2.15
C SER A 50 -8.63 5.00 3.55
N GLU A 51 -7.80 5.05 4.60
CA GLU A 51 -8.24 5.13 6.00
C GLU A 51 -9.13 6.35 6.25
N ARG A 52 -8.74 7.53 5.75
CA ARG A 52 -9.52 8.78 5.92
C ARG A 52 -10.83 8.80 5.15
N ARG A 53 -10.97 7.98 4.10
CA ARG A 53 -12.14 7.96 3.21
C ARG A 53 -13.07 6.78 3.45
N ALA A 54 -12.70 5.83 4.31
CA ALA A 54 -13.49 4.64 4.60
C ALA A 54 -14.93 4.95 5.04
N ASP A 55 -15.13 6.04 5.81
CA ASP A 55 -16.44 6.47 6.30
C ASP A 55 -17.09 7.58 5.45
N ASP A 56 -16.44 8.04 4.37
CA ASP A 56 -16.98 9.09 3.50
C ASP A 56 -17.88 8.46 2.43
N PRO A 57 -19.20 8.72 2.41
CA PRO A 57 -20.13 8.08 1.47
C PRO A 57 -19.91 8.47 0.00
N ARG A 58 -19.02 9.43 -0.27
CA ARG A 58 -18.62 9.80 -1.64
C ARG A 58 -17.53 8.89 -2.20
N TRP A 59 -16.92 8.05 -1.36
CA TRP A 59 -15.82 7.18 -1.72
C TRP A 59 -16.21 5.73 -1.54
N VAL A 60 -15.72 4.90 -2.46
CA VAL A 60 -15.73 3.45 -2.31
C VAL A 60 -14.28 3.05 -2.02
N VAL A 61 -14.09 2.31 -0.92
CA VAL A 61 -12.79 1.81 -0.49
C VAL A 61 -12.93 0.29 -0.33
N GLU A 62 -12.16 -0.45 -1.13
CA GLU A 62 -12.19 -1.91 -1.15
C GLU A 62 -10.76 -2.45 -1.16
N ALA A 63 -10.53 -3.53 -0.39
CA ALA A 63 -9.33 -4.34 -0.48
C ALA A 63 -9.65 -5.62 -1.26
N LEU A 64 -8.73 -6.05 -2.13
CA LEU A 64 -8.90 -7.22 -3.00
C LEU A 64 -7.81 -8.27 -2.72
N PRO A 65 -7.74 -8.83 -1.50
CA PRO A 65 -6.72 -9.82 -1.21
C PRO A 65 -6.98 -11.09 -2.03
N ALA A 66 -5.93 -11.75 -2.47
CA ALA A 66 -6.04 -12.95 -3.30
C ALA A 66 -6.43 -14.20 -2.50
N TYR A 67 -6.22 -14.17 -1.19
CA TYR A 67 -6.60 -15.19 -0.22
C TYR A 67 -7.21 -14.53 1.02
N ASP A 68 -7.81 -15.32 1.92
CA ASP A 68 -8.33 -14.79 3.19
C ASP A 68 -7.18 -14.25 4.05
N SER A 69 -7.16 -12.94 4.30
CA SER A 69 -6.11 -12.25 5.02
C SER A 69 -6.68 -11.30 6.08
N SER A 70 -5.80 -10.57 6.77
CA SER A 70 -6.22 -9.50 7.69
C SER A 70 -6.92 -8.34 6.96
N ALA A 71 -6.69 -8.17 5.66
CA ALA A 71 -7.30 -7.13 4.84
C ALA A 71 -8.74 -7.49 4.37
N GLY A 72 -9.10 -8.76 4.36
CA GLY A 72 -10.44 -9.18 3.93
C GLY A 72 -10.53 -10.63 3.43
N LYS A 73 -11.66 -10.94 2.79
CA LYS A 73 -11.91 -12.23 2.15
C LYS A 73 -11.31 -12.28 0.75
N ALA A 74 -10.90 -13.48 0.34
CA ALA A 74 -10.34 -13.72 -0.98
C ALA A 74 -11.25 -13.16 -2.08
N SER A 75 -10.66 -12.37 -2.99
CA SER A 75 -11.33 -11.75 -4.14
C SER A 75 -11.78 -12.77 -5.18
N GLY A 76 -11.16 -13.95 -5.21
CA GLY A 76 -11.42 -15.01 -6.19
C GLY A 76 -10.90 -14.70 -7.60
N LEU A 77 -10.08 -13.65 -7.75
CA LEU A 77 -9.52 -13.24 -9.04
C LEU A 77 -8.37 -14.15 -9.52
N LEU A 78 -7.70 -14.84 -8.59
CA LEU A 78 -6.57 -15.72 -8.85
C LEU A 78 -6.89 -17.17 -8.50
N THR A 79 -6.33 -18.10 -9.27
CA THR A 79 -6.46 -19.54 -8.99
C THR A 79 -5.47 -19.97 -7.89
N PRO A 80 -5.75 -21.07 -7.17
CA PRO A 80 -4.81 -21.62 -6.20
C PRO A 80 -3.44 -21.93 -6.80
N GLU A 81 -3.38 -22.40 -8.05
CA GLU A 81 -2.12 -22.70 -8.75
C GLU A 81 -1.28 -21.43 -8.98
N GLN A 82 -1.92 -20.32 -9.36
CA GLN A 82 -1.22 -19.04 -9.51
C GLN A 82 -0.64 -18.54 -8.18
N LEU A 83 -1.36 -18.75 -7.07
CA LEU A 83 -0.91 -18.36 -5.73
C LEU A 83 0.27 -19.19 -5.26
N GLU A 84 0.27 -20.50 -5.52
CA GLU A 84 1.40 -21.38 -5.16
C GLU A 84 2.65 -21.03 -5.96
N ILE A 85 2.52 -20.75 -7.27
CA ILE A 85 3.65 -20.30 -8.10
C ILE A 85 4.22 -19.00 -7.53
N ALA A 86 3.38 -17.99 -7.28
CA ALA A 86 3.84 -16.70 -6.74
C ALA A 86 4.54 -16.84 -5.38
N LYS A 87 4.02 -17.71 -4.51
CA LYS A 87 4.60 -17.96 -3.18
C LYS A 87 5.99 -18.60 -3.23
N VAL A 88 6.27 -19.39 -4.26
CA VAL A 88 7.59 -19.99 -4.48
C VAL A 88 8.60 -18.99 -5.03
N GLU A 89 8.13 -18.07 -5.88
CA GLU A 89 9.00 -17.09 -6.57
C GLU A 89 9.32 -15.85 -5.72
N MET A 90 8.54 -15.58 -4.65
CA MET A 90 8.63 -14.33 -3.88
C MET A 90 9.01 -14.58 -2.41
N PRO A 91 9.76 -13.65 -1.78
CA PRO A 91 9.89 -13.61 -0.33
C PRO A 91 8.53 -13.54 0.37
N ASP A 92 8.40 -14.16 1.54
CA ASP A 92 7.12 -14.25 2.27
C ASP A 92 6.51 -12.87 2.60
N ALA A 93 7.34 -11.88 2.96
CA ALA A 93 6.89 -10.53 3.23
C ALA A 93 6.30 -9.85 1.98
N LEU A 94 7.02 -9.93 0.85
CA LEU A 94 6.57 -9.38 -0.43
C LEU A 94 5.30 -10.10 -0.93
N TYR A 95 5.24 -11.43 -0.78
CA TYR A 95 4.05 -12.21 -1.11
C TYR A 95 2.82 -11.75 -0.31
N LYS A 96 2.96 -11.58 1.00
CA LYS A 96 1.86 -11.09 1.86
C LYS A 96 1.44 -9.67 1.54
N GLN A 97 2.39 -8.83 1.16
CA GLN A 97 2.12 -7.46 0.71
C GLN A 97 1.32 -7.44 -0.60
N GLU A 98 1.82 -8.12 -1.63
CA GLU A 98 1.26 -8.11 -2.99
C GLU A 98 -0.05 -8.90 -3.10
N TYR A 99 -0.14 -10.07 -2.47
CA TYR A 99 -1.29 -10.97 -2.59
C TYR A 99 -2.22 -10.93 -1.38
N GLY A 100 -1.71 -10.59 -0.20
CA GLY A 100 -2.52 -10.51 1.02
C GLY A 100 -3.09 -9.12 1.30
N CYS A 101 -2.66 -8.10 0.56
CA CYS A 101 -2.89 -6.68 0.89
C CYS A 101 -2.46 -6.34 2.33
N GLU A 102 -1.48 -7.05 2.87
CA GLU A 102 -1.05 -6.87 4.25
C GLU A 102 -0.08 -5.69 4.34
N ASN A 103 -0.37 -4.78 5.28
CA ASN A 103 0.47 -3.61 5.48
C ASN A 103 1.69 -3.95 6.35
N ILE A 104 2.61 -4.72 5.77
CA ILE A 104 3.86 -5.11 6.41
C ILE A 104 4.90 -4.05 6.07
N ALA A 105 5.45 -3.40 7.10
CA ALA A 105 6.69 -2.66 6.93
C ALA A 105 7.80 -3.69 6.78
N GLU A 106 8.35 -3.83 5.58
CA GLU A 106 9.46 -4.74 5.34
C GLU A 106 10.66 -4.30 6.19
N GLU A 107 11.14 -5.17 7.10
CA GLU A 107 12.38 -4.91 7.85
C GLU A 107 13.58 -4.71 6.90
N GLU A 108 13.53 -5.26 5.68
CA GLU A 108 14.53 -5.10 4.62
C GLU A 108 14.44 -3.73 3.89
N MET A 109 13.31 -3.01 3.99
CA MET A 109 13.18 -1.63 3.50
C MET A 109 13.58 -0.58 4.54
N CYS A 110 13.86 -1.01 5.76
CA CYS A 110 14.27 -0.10 6.83
C CYS A 110 15.78 0.11 6.75
N LEU A 111 16.22 1.38 6.73
CA LEU A 111 17.65 1.72 6.82
C LEU A 111 18.34 1.13 8.07
N ILE A 112 17.55 0.83 9.10
CA ILE A 112 17.99 0.18 10.34
C ILE A 112 17.01 -0.96 10.59
N ASN A 113 17.49 -2.19 10.45
CA ASN A 113 16.73 -3.39 10.78
C ASN A 113 17.02 -3.85 12.22
N SER A 114 16.26 -4.83 12.69
CA SER A 114 16.39 -5.36 14.05
C SER A 114 17.79 -5.89 14.36
N ALA A 115 18.48 -6.51 13.40
CA ALA A 115 19.87 -6.96 13.56
C ALA A 115 20.86 -5.78 13.73
N MET A 116 20.67 -4.69 12.97
CA MET A 116 21.47 -3.47 13.12
C MET A 116 21.21 -2.79 14.46
N ILE A 117 19.99 -2.87 15.01
CA ILE A 117 19.68 -2.38 16.36
C ILE A 117 20.39 -3.23 17.42
N GLU A 118 20.43 -4.55 17.26
CA GLU A 118 21.18 -5.43 18.15
C GLU A 118 22.68 -5.08 18.14
N ASP A 119 23.28 -4.84 16.98
CA ASP A 119 24.66 -4.38 16.86
C ASP A 119 24.89 -3.02 17.54
N LEU A 120 23.96 -2.07 17.44
CA LEU A 120 24.03 -0.78 18.14
C LEU A 120 23.98 -0.93 19.67
N ASN A 121 23.29 -1.95 20.18
CA ASN A 121 23.21 -2.24 21.61
C ASN A 121 24.47 -2.94 22.15
N LEU A 122 25.28 -3.53 21.27
CA LEU A 122 26.58 -4.12 21.61
C LEU A 122 27.70 -3.07 21.66
N ILE A 123 27.49 -1.89 21.08
CA ILE A 123 28.45 -0.78 21.14
C ILE A 123 28.37 -0.11 22.50
N LYS A 124 29.48 -0.14 23.26
CA LYS A 124 29.65 0.73 24.43
C LYS A 124 29.96 2.14 23.98
N TRP A 125 28.90 2.95 23.86
CA TRP A 125 28.98 4.35 23.46
C TRP A 125 29.91 5.21 24.32
N SER A 126 30.14 4.81 25.58
CA SER A 126 31.06 5.47 26.52
C SER A 126 32.55 5.23 26.22
N GLU A 127 32.89 4.29 25.34
CA GLU A 127 34.27 3.90 25.00
C GLU A 127 34.68 4.39 23.59
N LEU A 128 33.79 5.11 22.90
CA LEU A 128 34.10 5.74 21.61
C LEU A 128 34.89 7.05 21.83
N PRO A 129 35.91 7.34 21.00
CA PRO A 129 36.78 8.51 21.13
C PRO A 129 36.08 9.85 20.87
#